data_AF-A0A2Y9IQQ2-F1
#
_entry.id   AF-A0A2Y9IQQ2-F1
#
_cell.length_a   1.000
_cell.length_b   1.000
_cell.length_c   1.000
_cell.angle_alpha   90.00
_cell.angle_beta   90.00
_cell.angle_gamma   90.00
#
_symmetry.space_group_name_H-M   'P 1'
#
loop_
_entity.id
_entity.type
_entity.pdbx_description
1 polymer ?
#
loop_
_entity_poly.entity_id
_entity_poly.type
_entity_poly.pdbx_seq_one_letter_code
_entity_poly.pdbx_strand_id
1 'polypeptide(L)'
;MELLQVLRRGLQQVSGHGGLRGYLRVFFRANDVRVGTLVGEDKYGNKYYEDNKQFFGRHRWVIYTTEMNGKNTFWDVDGSMVPPEWLLADLQDLLLCSLLWASPQGHLWTWLPESK
;
A
#
# COMPACT_ATOMS: atom_id res chain seq x y z
N MET A 1 -21.40 20.40 8.03
CA MET A 1 -21.55 19.20 8.88
C MET A 1 -20.47 18.19 8.52
N GLU A 2 -19.30 18.29 9.15
CA GLU A 2 -18.14 17.41 8.89
C GLU A 2 -18.47 15.92 9.06
N LEU A 3 -19.36 15.60 10.01
CA LEU A 3 -19.80 14.22 10.30
C LEU A 3 -20.40 13.51 9.08
N LEU A 4 -21.15 14.25 8.26
CA LEU A 4 -21.83 13.71 7.08
C LEU A 4 -20.82 13.31 6.00
N GLN A 5 -19.68 14.02 5.93
CA GLN A 5 -18.58 13.66 5.02
C GLN A 5 -17.84 12.42 5.51
N VAL A 6 -17.61 12.31 6.83
CA VAL A 6 -16.96 11.13 7.44
C VAL A 6 -17.81 9.88 7.22
N LEU A 7 -19.13 9.96 7.44
CA LEU A 7 -20.07 8.87 7.18
C LEU A 7 -20.05 8.43 5.71
N ARG A 8 -20.07 9.39 4.77
CA ARG A 8 -19.97 9.09 3.33
C ARG A 8 -18.67 8.37 2.98
N ARG A 9 -17.54 8.79 3.55
CA ARG A 9 -16.24 8.11 3.36
C ARG A 9 -16.26 6.68 3.92
N GLY A 10 -16.83 6.47 5.10
CA GLY A 10 -16.98 5.13 5.68
C GLY A 10 -17.86 4.21 4.82
N LEU A 11 -18.99 4.71 4.31
CA LEU A 11 -19.84 3.95 3.39
C LEU A 11 -19.14 3.62 2.06
N GLN A 12 -18.36 4.57 1.53
CA GLN A 12 -17.52 4.34 0.35
C GLN A 12 -16.45 3.27 0.60
N GLN A 13 -15.87 3.20 1.80
CA GLN A 13 -14.91 2.14 2.16
C GLN A 13 -15.57 0.76 2.16
N VAL A 14 -16.76 0.63 2.77
CA VAL A 14 -17.52 -0.64 2.78
C VAL A 14 -17.91 -1.05 1.36
N SER A 15 -18.35 -0.10 0.53
CA SER A 15 -18.70 -0.38 -0.86
C SER A 15 -17.48 -0.73 -1.72
N GLY A 16 -16.34 -0.05 -1.50
CA GLY A 16 -15.10 -0.28 -2.26
C GLY A 16 -14.46 -1.65 -2.02
N HIS A 17 -14.75 -2.28 -0.88
CA HIS A 17 -14.26 -3.62 -0.56
C HIS A 17 -15.15 -4.76 -1.11
N GLY A 18 -16.16 -4.46 -1.93
CA GLY A 18 -17.11 -5.47 -2.41
C GLY A 18 -18.19 -5.81 -1.39
N GLY A 19 -18.59 -4.82 -0.58
CA GLY A 19 -19.65 -4.94 0.42
C GLY A 19 -19.17 -5.46 1.78
N LEU A 20 -20.14 -5.77 2.65
CA LEU A 20 -19.87 -6.08 4.06
C LEU A 20 -18.99 -7.31 4.26
N ARG A 21 -19.14 -8.35 3.41
CA ARG A 21 -18.31 -9.57 3.50
C ARG A 21 -16.84 -9.30 3.17
N GLY A 22 -16.57 -8.51 2.13
CA GLY A 22 -15.20 -8.14 1.77
C GLY A 22 -14.58 -7.21 2.80
N TYR A 23 -15.37 -6.24 3.29
CA TYR A 23 -14.97 -5.35 4.38
C TYR A 23 -14.59 -6.12 5.65
N LEU A 24 -15.44 -7.05 6.11
CA LEU A 24 -15.16 -7.87 7.30
C LEU A 24 -13.94 -8.76 7.09
N ARG A 25 -13.76 -9.35 5.89
CA ARG A 25 -12.58 -10.17 5.59
C ARG A 25 -11.29 -9.36 5.72
N VAL A 26 -11.26 -8.16 5.16
CA VAL A 26 -10.08 -7.30 5.23
C VAL A 26 -9.87 -6.77 6.65
N PHE A 27 -10.95 -6.39 7.34
CA PHE A 27 -10.88 -5.95 8.73
C PHE A 27 -10.27 -7.02 9.65
N PHE A 28 -10.73 -8.27 9.58
CA PHE A 28 -10.18 -9.32 10.45
C PHE A 28 -8.75 -9.74 10.09
N ARG A 29 -8.33 -9.59 8.83
CA ARG A 29 -7.01 -10.05 8.38
C ARG A 29 -5.93 -8.99 8.44
N ALA A 30 -6.26 -7.76 8.04
CA ALA A 30 -5.32 -6.63 7.98
C ALA A 30 -5.47 -5.66 9.15
N ASN A 31 -6.54 -5.77 9.96
CA ASN A 31 -6.91 -4.81 11.00
C ASN A 31 -7.02 -3.35 10.51
N ASP A 32 -7.14 -3.16 9.19
CA ASP A 32 -7.21 -1.87 8.52
C ASP A 32 -8.19 -1.99 7.34
N VAL A 33 -8.95 -0.94 7.07
CA VAL A 33 -10.04 -0.90 6.06
C VAL A 33 -9.84 0.19 5.01
N ARG A 34 -8.58 0.60 4.85
CA ARG A 34 -8.13 1.50 3.79
C ARG A 34 -8.44 0.96 2.40
N VAL A 35 -8.87 1.86 1.52
CA VAL A 35 -9.08 1.61 0.10
C VAL A 35 -7.95 2.30 -0.66
N GLY A 36 -7.33 1.59 -1.59
CA GLY A 36 -6.25 2.12 -2.41
C GLY A 36 -6.42 1.70 -3.87
N THR A 37 -5.56 2.25 -4.73
CA THR A 37 -5.49 1.85 -6.13
C THR A 37 -4.68 0.56 -6.22
N LEU A 38 -5.18 -0.45 -6.92
CA LEU A 38 -4.45 -1.69 -7.17
C LEU A 38 -3.31 -1.39 -8.16
N VAL A 39 -2.07 -1.51 -7.72
CA VAL A 39 -0.87 -1.28 -8.54
C VAL A 39 -0.52 -2.52 -9.33
N GLY A 40 -0.65 -3.69 -8.71
CA GLY A 40 -0.31 -4.96 -9.36
C GLY A 40 -0.61 -6.19 -8.50
N GLU A 41 -0.45 -7.34 -9.14
CA GLU A 41 -0.57 -8.67 -8.53
C GLU A 41 0.69 -9.48 -8.84
N ASP A 42 1.21 -10.14 -7.82
CA ASP A 42 2.37 -11.05 -7.90
C ASP A 42 1.94 -12.42 -8.44
N LYS A 43 2.87 -13.20 -8.99
CA LYS A 43 2.68 -14.61 -9.39
C LYS A 43 2.06 -15.50 -8.30
N TYR A 44 2.23 -15.16 -7.02
CA TYR A 44 1.62 -15.87 -5.89
C TYR A 44 0.21 -15.37 -5.54
N GLY A 45 -0.30 -14.34 -6.21
CA GLY A 45 -1.63 -13.77 -5.94
C GLY A 45 -1.65 -12.73 -4.82
N ASN A 46 -0.49 -12.24 -4.40
CA ASN A 46 -0.40 -11.10 -3.48
C ASN A 46 -0.77 -9.82 -4.23
N LYS A 47 -1.63 -9.00 -3.64
CA LYS A 47 -2.14 -7.76 -4.27
C LYS A 47 -1.54 -6.54 -3.62
N TYR A 48 -0.98 -5.65 -4.43
CA TYR A 48 -0.31 -4.43 -3.96
C TYR A 48 -1.19 -3.22 -4.22
N TYR A 49 -1.37 -2.42 -3.16
CA TYR A 49 -2.21 -1.24 -3.20
C TYR A 49 -1.40 0.00 -2.83
N GLU A 50 -1.71 1.11 -3.49
CA GLU A 50 -1.11 2.42 -3.26
C GLU A 50 -2.18 3.52 -3.08
N ASP A 51 -1.93 4.41 -2.13
CA ASP A 51 -2.67 5.64 -1.89
C ASP A 51 -1.72 6.78 -1.48
N ASN A 52 -1.41 7.65 -2.45
CA ASN A 52 -0.54 8.81 -2.29
C ASN A 52 -1.13 9.93 -1.41
N LYS A 53 -2.39 9.81 -0.99
CA LYS A 53 -3.00 10.76 -0.04
C LYS A 53 -2.57 10.47 1.39
N GLN A 54 -2.12 9.26 1.65
CA GLN A 54 -1.66 8.84 2.97
C GLN A 54 -0.19 9.19 3.17
N PHE A 55 0.20 9.37 4.42
CA PHE A 55 1.58 9.66 4.77
C PHE A 55 2.57 8.56 4.35
N PHE A 56 3.83 8.97 4.17
CA PHE A 56 4.93 8.09 3.80
C PHE A 56 5.10 6.95 4.81
N GLY A 57 5.23 5.71 4.32
CA GLY A 57 5.20 4.49 5.14
C GLY A 57 3.82 3.85 5.36
N ARG A 58 2.70 4.54 5.06
CA ARG A 58 1.35 3.93 4.99
C ARG A 58 0.67 4.02 3.63
N HIS A 59 1.23 4.82 2.73
CA HIS A 59 0.78 4.97 1.34
C HIS A 59 0.78 3.66 0.54
N ARG A 60 1.60 2.68 0.88
CA ARG A 60 1.62 1.35 0.23
C ARG A 60 1.33 0.24 1.23
N TRP A 61 0.61 -0.77 0.77
CA TRP A 61 0.38 -1.98 1.53
C TRP A 61 0.12 -3.19 0.64
N VAL A 62 0.37 -4.36 1.19
CA VAL A 62 0.12 -5.64 0.54
C VAL A 62 -1.08 -6.34 1.20
N ILE A 63 -1.91 -6.93 0.36
CA ILE A 63 -3.00 -7.84 0.75
C ILE A 63 -2.57 -9.23 0.29
N TYR A 64 -2.13 -10.06 1.24
CA TYR A 64 -1.65 -11.41 0.95
C TYR A 64 -2.73 -12.32 0.37
N THR A 65 -2.32 -13.30 -0.42
CA THR A 65 -3.21 -14.38 -0.86
C THR A 65 -3.65 -15.26 0.32
N THR A 66 -4.79 -15.95 0.16
CA THR A 66 -5.26 -16.94 1.14
C THR A 66 -4.58 -18.29 1.00
N GLU A 67 -3.99 -18.57 -0.16
CA GLU A 67 -3.30 -19.82 -0.44
C GLU A 67 -2.04 -19.54 -1.25
N MET A 68 -0.92 -20.05 -0.78
CA MET A 68 0.37 -19.97 -1.46
C MET A 68 0.97 -21.38 -1.54
N ASN A 69 1.22 -21.87 -2.76
CA ASN A 69 1.87 -23.17 -3.01
C ASN A 69 1.23 -24.34 -2.22
N GLY A 70 -0.11 -24.38 -2.13
CA GLY A 70 -0.86 -25.44 -1.42
C GLY A 70 -0.83 -25.34 0.11
N LYS A 71 -0.24 -24.28 0.68
CA LYS A 71 -0.33 -23.96 2.11
C LYS A 71 -1.40 -22.90 2.33
N ASN A 72 -2.25 -23.13 3.33
CA ASN A 72 -3.27 -22.18 3.73
C ASN A 72 -2.64 -21.05 4.56
N THR A 73 -2.35 -19.92 3.92
CA THR A 73 -1.76 -18.72 4.53
C THR A 73 -2.82 -17.71 4.95
N PHE A 74 -4.06 -18.16 5.19
CA PHE A 74 -5.16 -17.27 5.52
C PHE A 74 -4.90 -16.44 6.79
N TRP A 75 -4.27 -17.06 7.80
CA TRP A 75 -3.87 -16.41 9.06
C TRP A 75 -2.36 -16.33 9.24
N ASP A 76 -1.61 -17.27 8.65
CA ASP A 76 -0.14 -17.32 8.73
C ASP A 76 0.48 -16.46 7.63
N VAL A 77 0.28 -15.14 7.74
CA VAL A 77 0.89 -14.15 6.85
C VAL A 77 2.31 -13.84 7.33
N ASP A 78 3.29 -13.96 6.43
CA ASP A 78 4.69 -13.66 6.70
C ASP A 78 5.21 -12.57 5.73
N GLY A 79 6.01 -11.65 6.26
CA GLY A 79 6.64 -10.57 5.48
C GLY A 79 7.67 -11.09 4.46
N SER A 80 8.21 -12.30 4.68
CA SER A 80 9.14 -12.94 3.75
C SER A 80 8.49 -13.39 2.42
N MET A 81 7.15 -13.40 2.35
CA MET A 81 6.39 -13.80 1.15
C MET A 81 6.37 -12.73 0.06
N VAL A 82 6.77 -11.50 0.37
CA VAL A 82 6.84 -10.40 -0.58
C VAL A 82 8.12 -10.53 -1.42
N PRO A 83 8.03 -10.47 -2.76
CA PRO A 83 9.21 -10.58 -3.60
C PRO A 83 10.10 -9.33 -3.48
N PRO A 84 11.42 -9.48 -3.71
CA PRO A 84 12.40 -8.44 -3.42
C PRO A 84 12.22 -7.17 -4.25
N GLU A 85 11.63 -7.23 -5.46
CA GLU A 85 11.38 -6.01 -6.24
C GLU A 85 10.50 -4.99 -5.52
N TRP A 86 9.55 -5.44 -4.69
CA TRP A 86 8.66 -4.56 -3.93
C TRP A 86 9.36 -4.00 -2.69
N LEU A 87 10.19 -4.81 -2.02
CA LEU A 87 11.00 -4.34 -0.89
C LEU A 87 12.00 -3.27 -1.34
N LEU A 88 12.59 -3.43 -2.53
CA LEU A 88 13.52 -2.46 -3.10
C LEU A 88 12.82 -1.15 -3.45
N ALA A 89 11.58 -1.17 -3.95
CA ALA A 89 10.83 0.05 -4.27
C ALA A 89 10.61 0.93 -3.03
N ASP A 90 10.20 0.35 -1.91
CA ASP A 90 10.00 1.10 -0.66
C ASP A 90 11.33 1.59 -0.06
N LEU A 91 12.40 0.81 -0.18
CA LEU A 91 13.75 1.24 0.22
C LEU A 91 14.26 2.40 -0.64
N GLN A 92 13.96 2.40 -1.93
CA GLN A 92 14.38 3.45 -2.85
C GLN A 92 13.68 4.78 -2.54
N ASP A 93 12.39 4.73 -2.19
CA ASP A 93 11.65 5.91 -1.73
C ASP A 93 12.15 6.41 -0.36
N LEU A 94 12.52 5.51 0.57
CA LEU A 94 13.15 5.88 1.84
C LEU A 94 14.52 6.57 1.61
N LEU A 95 15.29 6.05 0.66
CA LEU A 95 16.57 6.62 0.27
C LEU A 95 16.38 8.00 -0.38
N LEU A 96 15.36 8.17 -1.21
CA LEU A 96 14.97 9.48 -1.76
C LEU A 96 14.53 10.46 -0.66
N CYS A 97 13.74 10.01 0.31
CA CYS A 97 13.31 10.83 1.45
C CYS A 97 14.49 11.26 2.33
N SER A 98 15.43 10.37 2.62
CA SER A 98 16.64 10.70 3.37
C SER A 98 17.56 11.67 2.60
N LEU A 99 17.68 11.50 1.28
CA LEU A 99 18.39 12.46 0.42
C LEU A 99 17.70 13.84 0.37
N LEU A 100 16.37 13.86 0.32
CA LEU A 100 15.57 15.10 0.37
C LEU A 100 15.66 15.81 1.73
N TRP A 101 15.76 15.05 2.83
CA TRP A 101 15.91 15.61 4.18
C TRP A 101 17.36 15.97 4.52
N ALA A 102 18.34 15.38 3.83
CA ALA A 102 19.77 15.64 3.99
C ALA A 102 20.27 16.88 3.23
N SER A 103 19.39 17.73 2.69
CA SER A 103 19.77 19.03 2.12
C SER A 103 19.46 20.16 3.11
N PRO A 104 20.44 20.68 3.88
CA PRO A 104 20.23 21.81 4.78
C PRO A 104 20.37 23.15 4.05
N GLN A 105 20.55 23.17 2.72
CA GLN A 105 20.90 24.39 1.98
C GLN A 105 20.11 24.45 0.67
N GLY A 106 19.26 25.46 0.55
CA GLY A 106 18.40 25.72 -0.59
C GLY A 106 19.18 26.02 -1.87
N HIS A 107 19.60 24.98 -2.58
CA HIS A 107 19.97 25.05 -3.98
C HIS A 107 19.25 23.95 -4.77
N LEU A 108 18.31 24.39 -5.59
CA LEU A 108 17.61 23.62 -6.60
C LEU A 108 18.64 23.13 -7.63
N TRP A 109 18.98 21.85 -7.62
CA TRP A 109 19.72 21.22 -8.72
C TRP A 109 18.78 20.27 -9.45
N THR A 110 18.32 20.73 -10.61
CA THR A 110 17.68 19.92 -11.64
C THR A 110 18.63 18.80 -12.07
N TRP A 111 18.31 17.56 -11.71
CA TRP A 111 18.86 16.37 -12.36
C TRP A 111 17.71 15.45 -12.77
N LEU A 112 17.05 15.84 -13.86
CA LEU A 112 16.40 14.89 -14.76
C LEU A 112 17.51 14.33 -15.68
N PRO A 113 17.72 13.02 -15.79
CA PRO A 113 18.49 12.48 -16.88
C PRO A 113 17.66 12.63 -18.15
N GLU A 114 18.13 13.49 -19.04
CA GLU A 114 17.63 13.65 -20.41
C GLU A 114 17.85 12.32 -21.14
N SER A 115 16.77 11.57 -21.35
CA SER A 115 16.77 10.38 -22.21
C SER A 115 16.88 10.83 -23.67
N LYS A 116 18.02 10.54 -24.29
CA LYS A 116 18.14 10.49 -25.75
C LYS A 116 17.52 9.23 -26.32
#